data_AF-A0A453I2B8-F1
#
_entry.id   AF-A0A453I2B8-F1
#
_cell.length_a   1.000
_cell.length_b   1.000
_cell.length_c   1.000
_cell.angle_alpha   90.00
_cell.angle_beta   90.00
_cell.angle_gamma   90.00
#
_symmetry.space_group_name_H-M   'P 1'
#
loop_
_entity.id
_entity.type
_entity.pdbx_description
1 polymer ?
#
loop_
_entity_poly.entity_id
_entity_poly.type
_entity_poly.pdbx_seq_one_letter_code
_entity_poly.pdbx_strand_id
1 'polypeptide(L)'
;KYYLVDSGYPNRTGYLAPFKGSTYHLPEFRLRRHRPPEGKYELFNFSHSSLRNVVERAFGVLKQKWRILKGVPSFSPRTQKHIIIACMALHNFIRDSKLSDKVFDKCDADDEYVPPVLRKEVAPTQADPVEEEENEDSMNNIRSRIADACLAMAR
;
A
#
# COMPACT_ATOMS: atom_id res chain seq x y z
N LYS A 1 -13.91 -11.64 1.16
CA LYS A 1 -12.66 -11.06 0.62
C LYS A 1 -12.69 -9.57 0.91
N TYR A 2 -11.58 -8.99 1.37
CA TYR A 2 -11.48 -7.56 1.71
C TYR A 2 -10.36 -6.91 0.89
N TYR A 3 -10.50 -5.62 0.59
CA TYR A 3 -9.50 -4.80 -0.07
C TYR A 3 -8.82 -3.91 0.96
N LEU A 4 -7.48 -3.92 0.95
CA LEU A 4 -6.67 -3.02 1.76
C LEU A 4 -6.76 -1.61 1.18
N VAL A 5 -7.22 -0.64 1.97
CA VAL A 5 -7.44 0.74 1.49
C VAL A 5 -6.70 1.77 2.35
N ASP A 6 -6.52 2.96 1.79
CA ASP A 6 -5.89 4.08 2.51
C ASP A 6 -6.76 4.62 3.66
N SER A 7 -6.16 5.43 4.52
CA SER A 7 -6.84 6.14 5.61
C SER A 7 -7.92 7.13 5.12
N GLY A 8 -7.84 7.57 3.86
CA GLY A 8 -8.85 8.42 3.21
C GLY A 8 -10.12 7.69 2.78
N TYR A 9 -10.17 6.36 2.88
CA TYR A 9 -11.37 5.58 2.56
C TYR A 9 -12.13 5.17 3.84
N PRO A 10 -13.47 5.08 3.79
CA PRO A 10 -14.26 4.58 4.91
C PRO A 10 -14.04 3.07 5.12
N ASN A 11 -14.19 2.62 6.37
CA ASN A 11 -14.10 1.20 6.73
C ASN A 11 -15.46 0.50 6.54
N ARG A 12 -15.87 0.35 5.28
CA ARG A 12 -17.16 -0.27 4.91
C ARG A 12 -17.01 -1.70 4.43
N THR A 13 -18.13 -2.42 4.28
CA THR A 13 -18.15 -3.80 3.77
C THR A 13 -17.23 -4.00 2.55
N GLY A 14 -16.25 -4.88 2.70
CA GLY A 14 -15.26 -5.21 1.66
C GLY A 14 -14.01 -4.31 1.65
N TYR A 15 -13.97 -3.23 2.43
CA TYR A 15 -12.86 -2.28 2.54
C TYR A 15 -12.27 -2.39 3.94
N LEU A 16 -10.96 -2.56 4.04
CA LEU A 16 -10.24 -2.66 5.30
C LEU A 16 -9.33 -1.44 5.44
N ALA A 17 -9.82 -0.42 6.14
CA ALA A 17 -9.10 0.82 6.39
C ALA A 17 -8.30 0.76 7.71
N PRO A 18 -7.17 1.47 7.84
CA PRO A 18 -6.42 1.54 9.09
C PRO A 18 -7.24 2.16 10.21
N PHE A 19 -6.86 1.89 11.47
CA PHE A 19 -7.44 2.60 12.62
C PHE A 19 -6.95 4.05 12.62
N LYS A 20 -7.91 5.00 12.66
CA LYS A 20 -7.63 6.42 12.83
C LYS A 20 -7.16 6.71 14.27
N GLY A 21 -6.43 7.81 14.47
CA GLY A 21 -5.97 8.23 15.80
C GLY A 21 -4.82 7.42 16.41
N SER A 22 -4.24 6.48 15.65
CA SER A 22 -3.02 5.75 16.02
C SER A 22 -1.97 5.87 14.91
N THR A 23 -0.70 5.65 15.24
CA THR A 23 0.39 5.70 14.25
C THR A 23 0.10 4.72 13.11
N TYR A 24 0.24 5.20 11.87
CA TYR A 24 -0.14 4.42 10.70
C TYR A 24 0.91 4.46 9.59
N HIS A 25 1.68 5.53 9.45
CA HIS A 25 2.69 5.61 8.41
C HIS A 25 3.90 4.73 8.74
N LEU A 26 4.30 3.87 7.80
CA LEU A 26 5.47 3.01 7.96
C LEU A 26 6.77 3.79 8.26
N PRO A 27 7.02 4.97 7.66
CA PRO A 27 8.13 5.83 8.07
C PRO A 27 8.09 6.26 9.54
N GLU A 28 6.90 6.53 10.11
CA GLU A 28 6.77 6.92 11.53
C GLU A 28 7.16 5.78 12.46
N PHE A 29 6.77 4.54 12.14
CA PHE A 29 7.21 3.35 12.87
C PHE A 29 8.73 3.14 12.78
N ARG A 30 9.31 3.36 11.58
CA ARG A 30 10.76 3.23 11.38
C ARG A 30 11.56 4.30 12.12
N LEU A 31 11.05 5.53 12.21
CA LEU A 31 11.68 6.62 12.98
C LEU A 31 11.67 6.30 14.49
N ARG A 32 10.65 5.59 14.96
CA ARG A 32 10.53 5.12 16.34
C ARG A 32 11.31 3.83 16.59
N ARG A 33 12.58 3.73 16.15
CA ARG A 33 13.42 2.51 16.29
C ARG A 33 13.46 1.89 17.70
N HIS A 34 13.15 2.67 18.74
CA HIS A 34 13.13 2.24 20.14
C HIS A 34 11.72 1.96 20.71
N ARG A 35 10.66 2.17 19.93
CA ARG A 35 9.28 1.87 20.33
C ARG A 35 8.60 1.03 19.24
N PRO A 36 8.58 -0.31 19.39
CA PRO A 36 7.84 -1.16 18.46
C PRO A 36 6.35 -0.78 18.48
N PRO A 37 5.56 -1.16 17.45
CA PRO A 37 4.12 -0.95 17.46
C PRO A 37 3.50 -1.60 18.70
N GLU A 38 2.76 -0.81 19.49
CA GLU A 38 2.20 -1.25 20.77
C GLU A 38 0.68 -1.36 20.75
N GLY A 39 0.17 -2.46 21.29
CA GLY A 39 -1.25 -2.73 21.32
C GLY A 39 -1.83 -3.11 19.96
N LYS A 40 -3.08 -3.56 19.97
CA LYS A 40 -3.70 -4.16 18.79
C LYS A 40 -3.85 -3.21 17.60
N TYR A 41 -4.08 -1.92 17.85
CA TYR A 41 -4.30 -0.95 16.76
C TYR A 41 -3.01 -0.57 16.05
N GLU A 42 -1.91 -0.29 16.78
CA GLU A 42 -0.62 -0.01 16.13
C GLU A 42 -0.06 -1.26 15.44
N LEU A 43 -0.20 -2.44 16.03
CA LEU A 43 0.22 -3.71 15.38
C LEU A 43 -0.57 -3.99 14.10
N PHE A 44 -1.89 -3.77 14.13
CA PHE A 44 -2.73 -3.85 12.94
C PHE A 44 -2.29 -2.83 11.88
N ASN A 45 -2.16 -1.56 12.25
CA ASN A 45 -1.76 -0.49 11.33
C ASN A 45 -0.36 -0.71 10.75
N PHE A 46 0.58 -1.21 11.54
CA PHE A 46 1.91 -1.57 11.06
C PHE A 46 1.85 -2.69 10.02
N SER A 47 1.08 -3.74 10.29
CA SER A 47 0.89 -4.86 9.35
C SER A 47 0.18 -4.40 8.08
N HIS A 48 -0.88 -3.60 8.23
CA HIS A 48 -1.64 -2.98 7.14
C HIS A 48 -0.72 -2.14 6.25
N SER A 49 0.03 -1.20 6.83
CA SER A 49 0.95 -0.34 6.09
C SER A 49 2.13 -1.11 5.48
N SER A 50 2.58 -2.20 6.10
CA SER A 50 3.61 -3.08 5.53
C SER A 50 3.12 -3.78 4.26
N LEU A 51 1.90 -4.34 4.29
CA LEU A 51 1.27 -4.95 3.11
C LEU A 51 1.05 -3.91 2.00
N ARG A 52 0.58 -2.71 2.36
CA ARG A 52 0.40 -1.62 1.42
C ARG A 52 1.73 -1.19 0.79
N ASN A 53 2.79 -1.09 1.58
CA ASN A 53 4.13 -0.75 1.11
C ASN A 53 4.64 -1.76 0.05
N VAL A 54 4.35 -3.06 0.19
CA VAL A 54 4.70 -4.05 -0.84
C VAL A 54 4.02 -3.72 -2.17
N VAL A 55 2.73 -3.39 -2.14
CA VAL A 55 1.96 -3.02 -3.35
C VAL A 55 2.48 -1.72 -3.96
N GLU A 56 2.68 -0.69 -3.14
CA GLU A 56 3.21 0.61 -3.58
C GLU A 56 4.59 0.47 -4.23
N ARG A 57 5.48 -0.32 -3.62
CA ARG A 57 6.83 -0.59 -4.17
C ARG A 57 6.76 -1.30 -5.52
N ALA A 58 5.88 -2.30 -5.68
CA ALA A 58 5.69 -2.97 -6.97
C ALA A 58 5.26 -1.98 -8.07
N PHE A 59 4.29 -1.10 -7.78
CA PHE A 59 3.89 -0.03 -8.71
C PHE A 59 5.00 1.03 -8.91
N GLY A 60 5.80 1.32 -7.89
CA GLY A 60 6.98 2.17 -7.99
C GLY A 60 8.01 1.62 -8.98
N VAL A 61 8.32 0.32 -8.90
CA VAL A 61 9.18 -0.39 -9.85
C VAL A 61 8.59 -0.34 -11.25
N LEU A 62 7.29 -0.61 -11.40
CA LEU A 62 6.58 -0.53 -12.68
C LEU A 62 6.75 0.85 -13.32
N LYS A 63 6.42 1.93 -12.60
CA LYS A 63 6.56 3.32 -13.08
C LYS A 63 8.02 3.71 -13.35
N GLN A 64 8.96 3.19 -12.58
CA GLN A 64 10.39 3.46 -12.76
C GLN A 64 10.95 2.81 -14.03
N LYS A 65 10.56 1.55 -14.28
CA LYS A 65 11.01 0.74 -15.40
C LYS A 65 10.36 1.17 -16.71
N TRP A 66 9.06 1.46 -16.69
CA TRP A 66 8.29 1.91 -17.85
C TRP A 66 8.06 3.41 -17.80
N ARG A 67 9.04 4.19 -18.26
CA ARG A 67 9.01 5.67 -18.20
C ARG A 67 7.79 6.30 -18.89
N ILE A 68 7.17 5.60 -19.85
CA ILE A 68 5.92 6.04 -20.51
C ILE A 68 4.76 6.24 -19.52
N LEU A 69 4.80 5.56 -18.37
CA LEU A 69 3.80 5.69 -17.30
C LEU A 69 4.00 6.95 -16.43
N LYS A 70 5.15 7.66 -16.53
CA LYS A 70 5.42 8.86 -15.71
C LYS A 70 4.73 10.12 -16.22
N GLY A 71 4.30 10.12 -17.48
CA GLY A 71 3.68 11.26 -18.13
C GLY A 71 3.03 10.74 -19.40
N VAL A 72 1.99 9.92 -19.22
CA VAL A 72 1.28 9.24 -20.32
C VAL A 72 0.99 10.29 -21.39
N PRO A 73 1.59 10.18 -22.59
CA PRO A 73 1.40 11.17 -23.64
C PRO A 73 -0.08 11.33 -23.97
N SER A 74 -0.46 12.45 -24.60
CA SER A 74 -1.85 12.73 -25.00
C SER A 74 -2.33 11.77 -26.09
N PHE A 75 -2.58 10.53 -25.68
CA PHE A 75 -3.16 9.46 -26.45
C PHE A 75 -4.65 9.34 -26.11
N SER A 76 -5.42 8.75 -27.03
CA SER A 76 -6.82 8.41 -26.73
C SER A 76 -6.92 7.50 -25.49
N PRO A 77 -8.03 7.54 -24.72
CA PRO A 77 -8.24 6.66 -23.56
C PRO A 77 -8.07 5.18 -23.90
N ARG A 78 -8.46 4.77 -25.12
CA ARG A 78 -8.25 3.41 -25.62
C ARG A 78 -6.77 3.07 -25.68
N THR A 79 -5.94 3.93 -26.26
CA THR A 79 -4.50 3.71 -26.36
C THR A 79 -3.83 3.73 -24.99
N GLN A 80 -4.22 4.65 -24.09
CA GLN A 80 -3.71 4.71 -22.72
C GLN A 80 -3.96 3.39 -21.96
N LYS A 81 -5.17 2.82 -22.08
CA LYS A 81 -5.50 1.50 -21.50
C LYS A 81 -4.57 0.40 -22.00
N HIS A 82 -4.31 0.34 -23.31
CA HIS A 82 -3.41 -0.68 -23.87
C HIS A 82 -1.97 -0.50 -23.41
N ILE A 83 -1.49 0.75 -23.28
CA ILE A 83 -0.16 1.04 -22.73
C ILE A 83 -0.05 0.49 -21.30
N ILE A 84 -1.03 0.77 -20.43
CA ILE A 84 -1.04 0.29 -19.05
C ILE A 84 -1.01 -1.25 -19.01
N ILE A 85 -1.88 -1.91 -19.79
CA ILE A 85 -1.96 -3.37 -19.84
C ILE A 85 -0.65 -3.98 -20.36
N ALA A 86 -0.07 -3.43 -21.42
CA ALA A 86 1.20 -3.91 -21.97
C ALA A 86 2.35 -3.78 -20.96
N CYS A 87 2.45 -2.64 -20.27
CA CYS A 87 3.46 -2.45 -19.23
C CYS A 87 3.27 -3.42 -18.06
N MET A 88 2.03 -3.67 -17.61
CA MET A 88 1.73 -4.66 -16.57
C MET A 88 2.09 -6.08 -17.01
N ALA A 89 1.69 -6.49 -18.22
CA ALA A 89 1.99 -7.81 -18.75
C ALA A 89 3.51 -8.06 -18.85
N LEU A 90 4.26 -7.09 -19.39
CA LEU A 90 5.72 -7.19 -19.47
C LEU A 90 6.38 -7.18 -18.09
N HIS A 91 5.87 -6.40 -17.14
CA HIS A 91 6.37 -6.38 -15.76
C HIS A 91 6.20 -7.75 -15.08
N ASN A 92 5.00 -8.33 -15.18
CA ASN A 92 4.70 -9.64 -14.62
C ASN A 92 5.52 -10.74 -15.29
N PHE A 93 5.62 -10.72 -16.62
CA PHE A 93 6.45 -11.68 -17.35
C PHE A 93 7.92 -11.65 -16.89
N ILE A 94 8.49 -10.46 -16.73
CA ILE A 94 9.88 -10.33 -16.25
C ILE A 94 10.00 -10.86 -14.81
N ARG A 95 9.06 -10.51 -13.92
CA ARG A 95 9.06 -11.01 -12.53
C ARG A 95 8.96 -12.54 -12.48
N ASP A 96 8.07 -13.13 -13.26
CA ASP A 96 7.81 -14.57 -13.30
C ASP A 96 8.95 -15.35 -13.96
N SER A 97 9.65 -14.73 -14.93
CA SER A 97 10.81 -15.32 -15.60
C SER A 97 12.02 -15.48 -14.68
N LYS A 98 12.02 -14.86 -13.50
CA LYS A 98 13.14 -14.86 -12.52
C LYS A 98 14.48 -14.43 -13.12
N LEU A 99 14.44 -13.64 -14.19
CA LEU A 99 15.64 -13.04 -14.78
C LEU A 99 16.13 -11.91 -13.86
N SER A 100 17.45 -11.71 -13.81
CA SER A 100 18.03 -10.57 -13.08
C SER A 100 17.54 -9.26 -13.70
N ASP A 101 17.05 -8.37 -12.84
CA ASP A 101 16.60 -7.04 -13.23
C ASP A 101 17.03 -6.06 -12.14
N LYS A 102 17.90 -5.12 -12.52
CA LYS A 102 18.50 -4.16 -11.58
C LYS A 102 17.50 -3.34 -10.78
N VAL A 103 16.26 -3.15 -11.26
CA VAL A 103 15.25 -2.37 -10.54
C VAL A 103 14.53 -3.25 -9.53
N PHE A 104 14.19 -4.49 -9.91
CA PHE A 104 13.68 -5.49 -8.96
C PHE A 104 14.72 -5.82 -7.90
N ASP A 105 15.96 -6.13 -8.29
CA ASP A 105 17.05 -6.51 -7.38
C ASP A 105 17.29 -5.44 -6.30
N LYS A 106 17.25 -4.15 -6.67
CA LYS A 106 17.38 -3.03 -5.72
C LYS A 106 16.23 -2.95 -4.73
N CYS A 107 15.01 -3.30 -5.15
CA CYS A 107 13.87 -3.33 -4.23
C CYS A 107 13.93 -4.58 -3.35
N ASP A 108 14.18 -5.75 -3.93
CA ASP A 108 14.17 -7.00 -3.17
C ASP A 108 15.34 -7.07 -2.15
N ALA A 109 16.47 -6.39 -2.40
CA ALA A 109 17.62 -6.37 -1.49
C ALA A 109 17.46 -5.45 -0.25
N ASP A 110 16.55 -4.49 -0.29
CA ASP A 110 16.37 -3.50 0.78
C ASP A 110 14.88 -3.18 0.96
N ASP A 111 14.26 -3.69 2.03
CA ASP A 111 12.87 -3.43 2.39
C ASP A 111 12.58 -1.97 2.73
N GLU A 112 13.61 -1.17 3.01
CA GLU A 112 13.52 0.27 3.19
C GLU A 112 13.66 1.05 1.89
N TYR A 113 14.07 0.40 0.78
CA TYR A 113 14.21 1.06 -0.50
C TYR A 113 12.87 1.57 -1.03
N VAL A 114 12.77 2.90 -1.12
CA VAL A 114 11.67 3.61 -1.78
C VAL A 114 12.11 4.02 -3.19
N PRO A 115 11.47 3.46 -4.25
CA PRO A 115 11.69 3.87 -5.63
C PRO A 115 11.61 5.40 -5.78
N PRO A 116 12.54 6.06 -6.50
CA PRO A 116 12.57 7.52 -6.63
C PRO A 116 11.28 8.16 -7.13
N VAL A 117 10.46 7.42 -7.89
CA VAL A 117 9.15 7.89 -8.35
C VAL A 117 8.15 8.09 -7.20
N LEU A 118 8.23 7.27 -6.15
CA LEU A 118 7.33 7.36 -4.99
C LEU A 118 7.76 8.47 -4.02
N ARG A 119 9.04 8.86 -4.01
CA ARG A 119 9.55 9.93 -3.13
C ARG A 119 8.91 11.29 -3.37
N LYS A 120 8.36 11.53 -4.57
CA LYS A 120 7.68 12.77 -4.95
C LYS A 120 6.18 12.78 -4.65
N GLU A 121 5.58 11.62 -4.40
CA GLU A 121 4.12 11.47 -4.21
C GLU A 121 3.70 11.57 -2.72
N VAL A 122 4.66 11.71 -1.79
CA VAL A 122 4.40 11.83 -0.34
C VAL A 122 3.99 13.27 0.02
N ALA A 123 2.80 13.68 -0.40
CA ALA A 123 2.11 14.81 0.23
C ALA A 123 1.16 14.25 1.30
N PRO A 124 1.05 14.88 2.49
CA PRO A 124 0.15 14.40 3.54
C PRO A 124 -1.29 14.47 3.04
N THR A 125 -1.94 13.31 2.93
CA THR A 125 -3.37 13.22 2.64
C THR A 125 -4.12 13.69 3.87
N GLN A 126 -4.64 14.92 3.85
CA GLN A 126 -5.62 15.35 4.84
C GLN A 126 -6.92 14.58 4.56
N ALA A 127 -7.35 13.77 5.52
CA ALA A 127 -8.59 13.02 5.41
C ALA A 127 -9.76 13.95 5.74
N ASP A 128 -10.64 14.20 4.76
CA ASP A 128 -11.92 14.85 5.02
C ASP A 128 -12.81 13.92 5.87
N PRO A 129 -13.63 14.45 6.79
CA PRO A 129 -14.61 13.65 7.51
C PRO A 129 -15.71 13.22 6.54
N VAL A 130 -15.76 11.92 6.24
CA VAL A 130 -16.88 11.30 5.51
C VAL A 130 -17.69 10.53 6.53
N GLU A 131 -18.99 10.81 6.58
CA GLU A 131 -19.95 10.23 7.52
C GLU A 131 -20.05 8.71 7.34
N GLU A 132 -20.08 8.02 8.48
CA GLU A 132 -20.10 6.57 8.62
C GLU A 132 -21.55 6.06 8.44
N GLU A 133 -21.82 5.26 7.39
CA GLU A 133 -23.16 4.71 7.09
C GLU A 133 -23.32 3.28 7.63
N GLU A 134 -24.53 2.97 8.11
CA GLU A 134 -24.99 1.88 9.01
C GLU A 134 -24.56 0.41 8.73
N ASN A 135 -23.83 0.09 7.65
CA ASN A 135 -23.30 -1.26 7.40
C ASN A 135 -21.88 -1.49 7.97
N GLU A 136 -21.36 -0.52 8.71
CA GLU A 136 -20.00 -0.48 9.23
C GLU A 136 -19.75 -1.38 10.45
N ASP A 137 -20.79 -1.72 11.22
CA ASP A 137 -20.65 -2.54 12.41
C ASP A 137 -20.04 -3.91 12.11
N SER A 138 -20.45 -4.53 11.01
CA SER A 138 -19.90 -5.82 10.58
C SER A 138 -18.41 -5.70 10.24
N MET A 139 -18.01 -4.66 9.50
CA MET A 139 -16.63 -4.47 9.06
C MET A 139 -15.72 -4.01 10.21
N ASN A 140 -16.22 -3.18 11.13
CA ASN A 140 -15.54 -2.78 12.35
C ASN A 140 -15.26 -3.98 13.25
N ASN A 141 -16.22 -4.90 13.40
CA ASN A 141 -16.03 -6.15 14.12
C ASN A 141 -14.97 -7.04 13.45
N ILE A 142 -15.00 -7.18 12.13
CA ILE A 142 -13.98 -7.94 11.39
C ILE A 142 -12.59 -7.32 11.60
N ARG A 143 -12.45 -6.00 11.40
CA ARG A 143 -11.20 -5.26 11.58
C ARG A 143 -10.66 -5.43 13.01
N SER A 144 -11.54 -5.36 14.01
CA SER A 144 -11.18 -5.54 15.42
C SER A 144 -10.68 -6.95 15.70
N ARG A 145 -11.34 -7.98 15.17
CA ARG A 145 -10.89 -9.38 15.30
C ARG A 145 -9.53 -9.62 14.66
N ILE A 146 -9.27 -9.00 13.51
CA ILE A 146 -7.94 -9.08 12.87
C ILE A 146 -6.89 -8.39 13.75
N ALA A 147 -7.21 -7.23 14.33
CA ALA A 147 -6.31 -6.53 15.24
C ALA A 147 -5.98 -7.35 16.49
N ASP A 148 -6.98 -8.02 17.07
CA ASP A 148 -6.78 -8.94 18.20
C ASP A 148 -5.88 -10.12 17.80
N ALA A 149 -6.05 -10.67 16.60
CA ALA A 149 -5.17 -11.71 16.06
C ALA A 149 -3.74 -11.22 15.83
N CYS A 150 -3.55 -10.00 15.30
CA CYS A 150 -2.24 -9.37 15.17
C CYS A 150 -1.54 -9.24 16.52
N LEU A 151 -2.28 -8.85 17.57
CA LEU A 151 -1.75 -8.78 18.94
C LEU A 151 -1.37 -10.17 19.48
N ALA A 152 -2.19 -11.19 19.22
CA ALA A 152 -1.92 -12.55 19.67
C ALA A 152 -0.66 -13.15 19.02
N MET A 153 -0.38 -12.82 17.75
CA MET A 153 0.81 -13.28 17.03
C MET A 153 2.10 -12.53 17.42
N ALA A 154 1.98 -11.36 18.05
CA ALA A 154 3.11 -10.55 18.48
C ALA A 154 3.63 -10.91 19.90
N ARG A 155 2.98 -11.86 20.58
CA ARG A 155 3.39 -12.41 21.87
C ARG A 155 4.13 -13.73 21.67
#